data_AF-A0A4P5SFR6-F1
#
_entry.id   AF-A0A4P5SFR6-F1
#
_cell.length_a   1.000
_cell.length_b   1.000
_cell.length_c   1.000
_cell.angle_alpha   90.00
_cell.angle_beta   90.00
_cell.angle_gamma   90.00
#
_symmetry.space_group_name_H-M   'P 1'
#
loop_
_entity.id
_entity.type
_entity.pdbx_description
1 polymer ?
#
loop_
_entity_poly.entity_id
_entity_poly.type
_entity_poly.pdbx_seq_one_letter_code
_entity_poly.pdbx_strand_id
1 'polypeptide(L)'
;MTTETTHTSPSVEHVENHGMSNAGYIRIAAILAAITALEVSTVYVDFGPLFLPALLIMMVVKFIMVVSYFMHLKFDNKLFSFMFYAGLVLAVGVYAAFLATFKFFIQ
;
A
#
# COMPACT_ATOMS: atom_id res chain seq x y z
N MET A 1 -17.02 -54.45 27.28
CA MET A 1 -15.58 -54.12 27.19
C MET A 1 -15.52 -52.80 26.44
N THR A 2 -15.28 -51.72 27.18
CA THR A 2 -15.40 -50.33 26.70
C THR A 2 -14.04 -49.91 26.18
N THR A 3 -13.86 -49.83 24.86
CA THR A 3 -12.60 -49.35 24.29
C THR A 3 -12.60 -47.83 24.30
N GLU A 4 -11.71 -47.31 25.11
CA GLU A 4 -11.46 -45.89 25.35
C GLU A 4 -11.07 -45.14 24.07
N THR A 5 -11.49 -43.89 24.06
CA THR A 5 -11.28 -42.89 23.02
C THR A 5 -9.79 -42.52 22.95
N THR A 6 -9.04 -43.07 21.98
CA THR A 6 -7.71 -42.56 21.66
C THR A 6 -7.85 -41.24 20.90
N HIS A 7 -7.84 -40.14 21.65
CA HIS A 7 -7.58 -38.81 21.14
C HIS A 7 -6.12 -38.72 20.67
N THR A 8 -5.84 -39.17 19.45
CA THR A 8 -4.59 -38.82 18.77
C THR A 8 -4.80 -37.45 18.12
N SER A 9 -4.41 -36.38 18.81
CA SER A 9 -4.18 -35.09 18.16
C SER A 9 -3.25 -35.32 16.97
N PRO A 10 -3.66 -35.01 15.72
CA PRO A 10 -2.69 -34.97 14.66
C PRO A 10 -1.74 -33.83 14.99
N SER A 11 -0.47 -34.20 15.08
CA SER A 11 0.70 -33.35 14.99
C SER A 11 0.43 -32.10 14.18
N VAL A 12 0.76 -30.95 14.77
CA VAL A 12 0.90 -29.67 14.06
C VAL A 12 1.88 -29.87 12.92
N GLU A 13 1.35 -30.20 11.74
CA GLU A 13 2.09 -30.16 10.50
C GLU A 13 2.45 -28.70 10.25
N HIS A 14 3.74 -28.42 10.34
CA HIS A 14 4.35 -27.19 9.88
C HIS A 14 4.26 -27.18 8.34
N VAL A 15 3.08 -26.86 7.82
CA VAL A 15 2.86 -26.73 6.38
C VAL A 15 3.53 -25.43 5.93
N GLU A 16 4.51 -25.60 5.05
CA GLU A 16 5.33 -24.57 4.42
C GLU A 16 4.50 -23.34 4.00
N ASN A 17 4.93 -22.17 4.48
CA ASN A 17 4.30 -20.90 4.19
C ASN A 17 4.73 -20.44 2.77
N HIS A 18 4.04 -20.92 1.74
CA HIS A 18 4.17 -20.45 0.35
C HIS A 18 3.44 -19.11 0.10
N GLY A 19 3.66 -18.14 0.97
CA GLY A 19 3.23 -16.75 0.86
C GLY A 19 4.20 -15.89 1.64
N MET A 20 4.32 -14.60 1.34
CA MET A 20 5.13 -13.71 2.17
C MET A 20 4.68 -13.86 3.62
N SER A 21 5.57 -14.36 4.50
CA SER A 21 5.28 -14.55 5.92
C SER A 21 4.68 -13.27 6.49
N ASN A 22 3.70 -13.38 7.39
CA ASN A 22 3.04 -12.26 8.08
C ASN A 22 4.05 -11.21 8.60
N ALA A 23 5.27 -11.65 8.97
CA ALA A 23 6.39 -10.80 9.36
C ALA A 23 6.80 -9.76 8.29
N GLY A 24 6.69 -10.08 7.00
CA GLY A 24 6.97 -9.17 5.89
C GLY A 24 5.99 -7.99 5.84
N TYR A 25 4.68 -8.29 5.90
CA TYR A 25 3.63 -7.26 5.94
C TYR A 25 3.75 -6.37 7.17
N ILE A 26 4.08 -6.93 8.33
CA ILE A 26 4.28 -6.17 9.57
C ILE A 26 5.47 -5.21 9.44
N ARG A 27 6.57 -5.63 8.80
CA ARG A 27 7.72 -4.73 8.54
C ARG A 27 7.33 -3.58 7.61
N ILE A 28 6.55 -3.85 6.57
CA ILE A 28 6.08 -2.82 5.64
C ILE A 28 5.14 -1.85 6.36
N ALA A 29 4.27 -2.34 7.24
CA ALA A 29 3.41 -1.52 8.10
C ALA A 29 4.23 -0.59 9.00
N ALA A 30 5.28 -1.12 9.62
CA ALA A 30 6.17 -0.34 10.47
C ALA A 30 6.89 0.78 9.68
N ILE A 31 7.34 0.50 8.46
CA ILE A 31 7.95 1.52 7.58
C ILE A 31 6.91 2.59 7.22
N LEU A 32 5.70 2.19 6.83
CA LEU A 32 4.62 3.13 6.51
C LEU A 32 4.26 4.02 7.70
N ALA A 33 4.22 3.44 8.90
CA ALA A 33 4.01 4.16 10.15
C ALA A 33 5.14 5.16 10.41
N ALA A 34 6.40 4.78 10.20
CA ALA A 34 7.55 5.67 10.35
C ALA A 34 7.51 6.86 9.37
N ILE A 35 7.17 6.61 8.10
CA ILE A 35 6.98 7.69 7.10
C ILE A 35 5.83 8.62 7.55
N THR A 36 4.80 8.08 8.19
CA THR A 36 3.68 8.87 8.73
C THR A 36 4.05 9.68 9.95
N ALA A 37 4.82 9.13 10.87
CA ALA A 37 5.39 9.90 11.98
C ALA A 37 6.28 11.03 11.46
N LEU A 38 7.10 10.78 10.43
CA LEU A 38 7.93 11.80 9.80
C LEU A 38 7.08 12.92 9.17
N GLU A 39 6.00 12.56 8.48
CA GLU A 39 5.07 13.54 7.90
C GLU A 39 4.41 14.41 8.98
N VAL A 40 3.91 13.80 10.06
CA VAL A 40 3.32 14.54 11.18
C VAL A 40 4.39 15.44 11.82
N SER A 41 5.62 14.96 11.96
CA SER A 41 6.73 15.76 12.51
C SER A 41 7.08 16.98 11.64
N THR A 42 6.90 16.88 10.32
CA THR A 42 7.11 18.02 9.41
C THR A 42 6.10 19.15 9.61
N VAL A 43 4.97 18.91 10.26
CA VAL A 43 4.04 19.99 10.67
C VAL A 43 4.57 20.77 11.88
N TYR A 44 5.40 20.14 12.71
CA TYR A 44 5.98 20.75 13.91
C TYR A 44 7.32 21.43 13.64
N VAL A 45 8.02 21.03 12.58
CA VAL A 45 9.32 21.59 12.19
C VAL A 45 9.17 22.33 10.87
N ASP A 46 9.48 23.62 10.85
CA ASP A 46 9.28 24.46 9.68
C ASP A 46 10.38 24.22 8.64
N PHE A 47 10.06 23.49 7.56
CA PHE A 47 10.99 23.13 6.48
C PHE A 47 11.04 24.16 5.35
N GLY A 48 10.42 25.33 5.54
CA GLY A 48 10.42 26.41 4.55
C GLY A 48 9.81 25.99 3.21
N PRO A 49 10.29 26.51 2.07
CA PRO A 49 9.70 26.25 0.75
C PRO A 49 9.71 24.78 0.31
N LEU A 50 10.57 23.94 0.91
CA LEU A 50 10.69 22.53 0.58
C LEU A 50 9.67 21.64 1.31
N PHE A 51 8.93 22.19 2.28
CA PHE A 51 7.91 21.46 3.04
C PHE A 51 6.85 20.82 2.12
N LEU A 52 6.26 21.63 1.23
CA LEU A 52 5.17 21.20 0.35
C LEU A 52 5.60 20.12 -0.67
N PRO A 53 6.72 20.25 -1.41
CA PRO A 53 7.17 19.18 -2.30
C PRO A 53 7.60 17.92 -1.53
N ALA A 54 8.21 18.05 -0.35
CA ALA A 54 8.58 16.90 0.48
C ALA A 54 7.36 16.10 0.95
N LEU A 55 6.32 16.79 1.42
CA LEU A 55 5.03 16.19 1.78
C LEU A 55 4.39 15.46 0.60
N LEU A 56 4.38 16.09 -0.57
CA LEU A 56 3.79 15.51 -1.78
C LEU A 56 4.51 14.21 -2.19
N ILE A 57 5.85 14.19 -2.11
CA ILE A 57 6.65 12.98 -2.38
C ILE A 57 6.32 11.89 -1.37
N MET A 58 6.28 12.21 -0.06
CA MET A 58 5.95 11.24 0.99
C MET A 58 4.54 10.65 0.79
N MET A 59 3.56 11.47 0.39
CA MET A 59 2.20 11.04 0.05
C MET A 59 2.20 10.02 -1.09
N VAL A 60 2.88 10.31 -2.20
CA VAL A 60 2.99 9.40 -3.35
C VAL A 60 3.66 8.08 -2.94
N VAL A 61 4.74 8.14 -2.16
CA VAL A 61 5.45 6.94 -1.69
C VAL A 61 4.54 6.06 -0.85
N LYS A 62 3.80 6.62 0.10
CA LYS A 62 2.84 5.87 0.92
C LYS A 62 1.75 5.24 0.07
N PHE A 63 1.21 5.99 -0.87
CA PHE A 63 0.18 5.50 -1.77
C PHE A 63 0.67 4.27 -2.55
N ILE A 64 1.84 4.34 -3.18
CA ILE A 64 2.41 3.22 -3.94
C ILE A 64 2.69 2.01 -3.02
N MET A 65 3.22 2.24 -1.81
CA MET A 65 3.48 1.19 -0.85
C MET A 65 2.20 0.47 -0.43
N VAL A 66 1.12 1.21 -0.14
CA VAL A 66 -0.19 0.64 0.24
C VAL A 66 -0.80 -0.17 -0.90
N VAL A 67 -0.83 0.40 -2.11
CA VAL A 67 -1.36 -0.26 -3.30
C VAL A 67 -0.57 -1.52 -3.65
N SER A 68 0.76 -1.46 -3.57
CA SER A 68 1.61 -2.60 -3.95
C SER A 68 1.55 -3.73 -2.93
N TYR A 69 1.62 -3.41 -1.63
CA TYR A 69 1.79 -4.42 -0.58
C TYR A 69 0.51 -4.71 0.21
N PHE A 70 -0.25 -3.69 0.64
CA PHE A 70 -1.45 -3.89 1.45
C PHE A 70 -2.70 -4.23 0.64
N MET A 71 -2.81 -3.77 -0.61
CA MET A 71 -3.86 -4.23 -1.53
C MET A 71 -3.51 -5.56 -2.23
N HIS A 72 -2.44 -6.24 -1.80
CA HIS A 72 -1.96 -7.52 -2.33
C HIS A 72 -1.56 -7.54 -3.82
N LEU A 73 -1.63 -6.42 -4.55
CA LEU A 73 -1.35 -6.38 -5.99
C LEU A 73 0.03 -6.90 -6.40
N LYS A 74 1.04 -6.83 -5.53
CA LYS A 74 2.38 -7.38 -5.79
C LYS A 74 2.46 -8.91 -5.65
N PHE A 75 1.55 -9.51 -4.90
CA PHE A 75 1.47 -10.97 -4.72
C PHE A 75 0.33 -11.61 -5.53
N ASP A 76 -0.57 -10.78 -6.06
CA ASP A 76 -1.68 -11.18 -6.92
C ASP A 76 -1.29 -11.17 -8.42
N ASN A 77 -2.20 -11.62 -9.28
CA ASN A 77 -2.01 -11.69 -10.71
C ASN A 77 -1.82 -10.29 -11.31
N LYS A 78 -0.92 -10.16 -12.29
CA LYS A 78 -0.57 -8.90 -12.97
C LYS A 78 -1.78 -8.20 -13.59
N LEU A 79 -2.87 -8.93 -13.85
CA LEU A 79 -4.13 -8.37 -14.33
C LEU A 79 -4.74 -7.36 -13.35
N PHE A 80 -4.74 -7.64 -12.04
CA PHE A 80 -5.27 -6.71 -11.03
C PHE A 80 -4.41 -5.46 -10.89
N SER A 81 -3.07 -5.64 -10.90
CA SER A 81 -2.13 -4.52 -10.96
C SER A 81 -2.39 -3.65 -12.19
N PHE A 82 -2.50 -4.27 -13.38
CA PHE A 82 -2.72 -3.55 -14.64
C PHE A 82 -4.04 -2.78 -14.62
N MET A 83 -5.14 -3.40 -14.18
CA MET A 83 -6.46 -2.76 -14.14
C MET A 83 -6.47 -1.57 -13.17
N PHE A 84 -5.77 -1.67 -12.05
CA PHE A 84 -5.61 -0.55 -11.10
C PHE A 84 -4.81 0.61 -11.71
N TYR A 85 -3.63 0.34 -12.28
CA TYR A 85 -2.80 1.37 -12.90
C TYR A 85 -3.48 2.00 -14.13
N ALA A 86 -4.20 1.21 -14.93
CA ALA A 86 -5.01 1.73 -16.03
C ALA A 86 -6.11 2.67 -15.54
N GLY A 87 -6.82 2.30 -14.46
CA GLY A 87 -7.80 3.17 -13.80
C GLY A 87 -7.18 4.46 -13.26
N LEU A 88 -5.98 4.38 -12.65
CA LEU A 88 -5.26 5.54 -12.15
C LEU A 88 -4.83 6.50 -13.28
N VAL A 89 -4.28 5.97 -14.37
CA VAL A 89 -3.92 6.76 -15.56
C VAL A 89 -5.16 7.39 -16.18
N LEU A 90 -6.25 6.63 -16.30
CA LEU A 90 -7.51 7.14 -16.82
C LEU A 90 -8.08 8.25 -15.94
N ALA A 91 -8.08 8.09 -14.61
CA ALA A 91 -8.54 9.11 -13.68
C ALA A 91 -7.74 10.41 -13.79
N VAL A 92 -6.40 10.32 -13.80
CA VAL A 92 -5.51 11.48 -13.98
C VAL A 92 -5.72 12.11 -15.35
N GLY A 93 -5.87 11.30 -16.40
CA GLY A 93 -6.11 11.77 -17.77
C GLY A 93 -7.44 12.51 -17.93
N VAL A 94 -8.53 11.96 -17.38
CA VAL A 94 -9.85 12.62 -17.39
C VAL A 94 -9.81 13.92 -16.58
N TYR A 95 -9.14 13.92 -15.42
CA TYR A 95 -8.97 15.13 -14.63
C TYR A 95 -8.15 16.21 -15.36
N ALA A 96 -7.06 15.82 -16.03
CA ALA A 96 -6.27 16.73 -16.85
C ALA A 96 -7.07 17.29 -18.04
N ALA A 97 -7.85 16.45 -18.73
CA ALA A 97 -8.72 16.88 -19.82
C ALA A 97 -9.82 17.84 -19.33
N PHE A 98 -10.37 17.59 -18.14
CA PHE A 98 -11.30 18.49 -17.48
C PHE A 98 -10.64 19.85 -17.22
N LEU A 99 -9.46 19.89 -16.59
CA LEU A 99 -8.72 21.15 -16.35
C LEU A 99 -8.38 21.89 -17.65
N ALA A 100 -8.03 21.17 -18.72
CA ALA A 100 -7.79 21.76 -20.04
C ALA A 100 -9.04 22.42 -20.64
N THR A 101 -10.23 21.91 -20.31
CA THR A 101 -11.52 22.46 -20.78
C THR A 101 -11.87 23.77 -20.08
N PHE A 102 -11.51 23.95 -18.80
CA PHE A 102 -11.87 25.13 -17.98
C PHE A 102 -10.96 26.36 -18.13
N LYS A 103 -10.41 26.66 -19.32
CA LYS A 103 -9.64 27.90 -19.55
C LYS A 103 -8.38 28.10 -18.65
N PHE A 104 -7.83 27.06 -17.99
CA PHE A 104 -6.55 27.20 -17.24
C PHE A 104 -5.33 27.44 -18.16
N PHE A 105 -5.44 27.09 -19.44
CA PHE A 105 -4.37 27.23 -20.45
C PHE A 105 -4.63 28.31 -21.53
N ILE A 106 -5.82 28.93 -21.56
CA ILE A 106 -6.26 29.84 -22.65
C ILE A 106 -6.58 31.25 -22.08
N GLN A 107 -5.77 31.69 -21.12
CA GLN A 107 -5.74 33.06 -20.61
C GLN A 107 -4.30 33.48 -20.35
#